data_AF-A0AAU6BU29-F1
#
_entry.id   AF-A0AAU6BU29-F1
#
_cell.length_a   1.000
_cell.length_b   1.000
_cell.length_c   1.000
_cell.angle_alpha   90.00
_cell.angle_beta   90.00
_cell.angle_gamma   90.00
#
_symmetry.space_group_name_H-M   'P 1'
#
loop_
_entity.id
_entity.type
_entity.pdbx_description
1 polymer ?
#
loop_
_entity_poly.entity_id
_entity_poly.type
_entity_poly.pdbx_seq_one_letter_code
_entity_poly.pdbx_strand_id
1 'polypeptide(L)'
;MNVKTSLRIGAGVGAVALGLGVLAAPAYADPSSATDYRQLAGVGSDTTQDVVNALGDAITNSSGKVVASWNATGTATVKTKATGCEIARPDGSGAGITALNTALDGSTGCVDFARSSRGPNNTTTTDLTFIPYAKDAVSWVKQDGSALPDNLTTAQLKAIYECTLTTLNGVTLTPVLPQSASGTRAFFLSSIGVTAPGSCVTSGSTIQENDGSAVDSAGDIFPYSVAQYTAQESLVVDDRRGDAVLGSVNGAAARNDDLTLNLDFPYLRNVYNVVPTAKLSDALIAATFVGTGSAVCQNSSVITTYGFGALGADCGSTTLKGES
;
A
#
# COMPACT_ATOMS: atom_id res chain seq x y z
N MET A 1 -22.40 -59.66 -6.61
CA MET A 1 -22.38 -60.11 -8.01
C MET A 1 -23.39 -59.26 -8.78
N ASN A 2 -23.10 -58.50 -9.83
CA ASN A 2 -21.89 -58.32 -10.63
C ASN A 2 -21.94 -56.92 -11.24
N VAL A 3 -20.78 -56.27 -11.26
CA VAL A 3 -20.41 -55.00 -11.93
C VAL A 3 -20.67 -55.07 -13.44
N LYS A 4 -21.00 -53.95 -14.11
CA LYS A 4 -20.42 -53.58 -15.43
C LYS A 4 -20.36 -52.06 -15.65
N THR A 5 -19.18 -51.52 -15.37
CA THR A 5 -18.60 -50.27 -15.87
C THR A 5 -18.66 -50.21 -17.41
N SER A 6 -18.95 -49.04 -17.99
CA SER A 6 -18.68 -48.78 -19.41
C SER A 6 -17.85 -47.50 -19.56
N LEU A 7 -16.54 -47.73 -19.68
CA LEU A 7 -15.54 -46.79 -20.15
C LEU A 7 -15.78 -46.54 -21.65
N ARG A 8 -15.88 -45.28 -22.09
CA ARG A 8 -15.72 -44.91 -23.50
C ARG A 8 -14.59 -43.88 -23.61
N ILE A 9 -13.42 -44.40 -23.95
CA ILE A 9 -12.28 -43.65 -24.46
C ILE A 9 -12.63 -43.28 -25.91
N GLY A 10 -12.58 -41.98 -26.22
CA GLY A 10 -12.65 -41.45 -27.57
C GLY A 10 -11.68 -40.28 -27.67
N ALA A 11 -10.48 -40.57 -28.15
CA ALA A 11 -9.43 -39.59 -28.41
C ALA A 11 -9.82 -38.72 -29.61
N GLY A 12 -9.78 -37.40 -29.44
CA GLY A 12 -9.87 -36.41 -30.50
C GLY A 12 -8.79 -35.36 -30.27
N VAL A 13 -7.71 -35.47 -31.04
CA VAL A 13 -6.55 -34.58 -31.03
C VAL A 13 -6.96 -33.22 -31.57
N GLY A 14 -7.02 -32.21 -30.70
CA GLY A 14 -7.00 -30.80 -31.06
C GLY A 14 -5.91 -30.14 -30.23
N ALA A 15 -4.73 -29.95 -30.82
CA ALA A 15 -3.63 -29.25 -30.19
C ALA A 15 -4.02 -27.78 -30.00
N VAL A 16 -4.62 -27.46 -28.86
CA VAL A 16 -4.61 -26.08 -28.35
C VAL A 16 -3.17 -25.85 -27.90
N ALA A 17 -2.43 -25.08 -28.69
CA ALA A 17 -1.19 -24.48 -28.26
C ALA A 17 -1.52 -23.59 -27.06
N LEU A 18 -1.43 -24.15 -25.85
CA LEU A 18 -1.25 -23.39 -24.63
C LEU A 18 0.07 -22.65 -24.82
N GLY A 19 -0.04 -21.42 -25.30
CA GLY A 19 1.05 -20.46 -25.18
C GLY A 19 1.42 -20.43 -23.71
N LEU A 20 2.56 -21.03 -23.39
CA LEU A 20 3.29 -20.78 -22.15
C LEU A 20 3.73 -19.32 -22.22
N GLY A 21 2.76 -18.40 -22.04
CA GLY A 21 3.06 -17.10 -21.52
C GLY A 21 3.73 -17.36 -20.19
N VAL A 22 4.98 -16.96 -20.07
CA VAL A 22 5.67 -16.89 -18.79
C VAL A 22 4.78 -16.03 -17.90
N LEU A 23 3.96 -16.67 -17.07
CA LEU A 23 3.41 -16.04 -15.89
C LEU A 23 4.65 -15.75 -15.06
N ALA A 24 5.21 -14.55 -15.21
CA ALA A 24 6.13 -14.03 -14.24
C ALA A 24 5.40 -14.16 -12.91
N ALA A 25 5.86 -15.08 -12.05
CA ALA A 25 5.39 -15.14 -10.68
C ALA A 25 5.51 -13.71 -10.15
N PRO A 26 4.47 -13.19 -9.52
CA PRO A 26 4.51 -11.80 -9.15
C PRO A 26 5.66 -11.56 -8.18
N ALA A 27 6.48 -10.55 -8.48
CA ALA A 27 7.66 -10.21 -7.70
C ALA A 27 7.26 -9.42 -6.45
N TYR A 28 6.68 -10.09 -5.46
CA TYR A 28 6.45 -9.56 -4.10
C TYR A 28 7.49 -10.02 -3.09
N ALA A 29 8.56 -10.69 -3.52
CA ALA A 29 9.64 -10.98 -2.61
C ALA A 29 10.46 -9.69 -2.39
N ASP A 30 11.01 -9.54 -1.19
CA ASP A 30 12.14 -8.64 -1.01
C ASP A 30 13.17 -8.86 -2.13
N PRO A 31 13.88 -7.80 -2.58
CA PRO A 31 15.05 -7.96 -3.43
C PRO A 31 15.97 -9.03 -2.83
N SER A 32 16.45 -9.97 -3.64
CA SER A 32 17.31 -11.03 -3.12
C SER A 32 18.54 -10.40 -2.46
N SER A 33 18.68 -10.55 -1.15
CA SER A 33 19.83 -10.04 -0.39
C SER A 33 21.14 -10.76 -0.74
N ALA A 34 21.14 -11.72 -1.66
CA ALA A 34 22.37 -12.30 -2.20
C ALA A 34 22.81 -11.61 -3.50
N THR A 35 21.87 -11.05 -4.27
CA THR A 35 22.10 -10.70 -5.70
C THR A 35 21.52 -9.37 -6.16
N ASP A 36 20.55 -8.80 -5.46
CA ASP A 36 19.73 -7.67 -5.94
C ASP A 36 19.89 -6.42 -5.08
N TYR A 37 21.10 -6.18 -4.56
CA TYR A 37 21.43 -4.89 -3.95
C TYR A 37 21.48 -3.81 -5.03
N ARG A 38 20.34 -3.17 -5.28
CA ARG A 38 20.20 -2.07 -6.25
C ARG A 38 20.70 -0.76 -5.65
N GLN A 39 20.85 0.25 -6.51
CA GLN A 39 21.51 1.50 -6.13
C GLN A 39 20.75 2.29 -5.06
N LEU A 40 19.41 2.30 -5.11
CA LEU A 40 18.55 2.94 -4.12
C LEU A 40 17.79 1.87 -3.33
N ALA A 41 17.98 1.83 -2.01
CA ALA A 41 17.27 0.93 -1.11
C ALA A 41 16.15 1.67 -0.36
N GLY A 42 14.93 1.13 -0.39
CA GLY A 42 13.79 1.71 0.32
C GLY A 42 12.96 0.71 1.10
N VAL A 43 12.28 1.23 2.11
CA VAL A 43 11.53 0.51 3.17
C VAL A 43 10.26 1.31 3.54
N GLY A 44 9.40 0.77 4.39
CA GLY A 44 8.32 1.54 5.01
C GLY A 44 6.92 1.06 4.62
N SER A 45 6.11 1.94 4.04
CA SER A 45 4.68 1.71 3.83
C SER A 45 4.37 0.38 3.13
N ASP A 46 3.49 -0.41 3.75
CA ASP A 46 2.87 -1.60 3.17
C ASP A 46 1.95 -1.21 1.99
N THR A 47 1.09 -0.19 2.15
CA THR A 47 0.19 0.30 1.10
C THR A 47 0.86 0.49 -0.27
N THR A 48 2.11 0.96 -0.30
CA THR A 48 2.80 1.29 -1.55
C THR A 48 3.90 0.29 -1.91
N GLN A 49 4.10 -0.77 -1.13
CA GLN A 49 5.24 -1.66 -1.35
C GLN A 49 5.16 -2.33 -2.73
N ASP A 50 3.97 -2.81 -3.13
CA ASP A 50 3.86 -3.60 -4.35
C ASP A 50 4.03 -2.76 -5.61
N VAL A 51 3.44 -1.56 -5.66
CA VAL A 51 3.64 -0.63 -6.77
C VAL A 51 5.11 -0.17 -6.85
N VAL A 52 5.78 0.02 -5.72
CA VAL A 52 7.20 0.41 -5.72
C VAL A 52 8.12 -0.78 -6.05
N ASN A 53 7.72 -2.02 -5.73
CA ASN A 53 8.41 -3.23 -6.20
C ASN A 53 8.33 -3.33 -7.73
N ALA A 54 7.14 -3.15 -8.29
CA ALA A 54 6.92 -3.14 -9.73
C ALA A 54 7.68 -1.99 -10.43
N LEU A 55 7.66 -0.79 -9.85
CA LEU A 55 8.48 0.34 -10.32
C LEU A 55 9.98 0.00 -10.25
N GLY A 56 10.43 -0.68 -9.21
CA GLY A 56 11.82 -1.10 -9.10
C GLY A 56 12.24 -2.08 -10.19
N ASP A 57 11.31 -2.90 -10.69
CA ASP A 57 11.56 -3.78 -11.81
C ASP A 57 11.53 -3.06 -13.17
N ALA A 58 10.72 -2.01 -13.31
CA ALA A 58 10.61 -1.21 -14.53
C ALA A 58 11.74 -0.17 -14.68
N ILE A 59 12.23 0.40 -13.57
CA ILE A 59 13.21 1.49 -13.58
C ILE A 59 14.63 0.92 -13.66
N THR A 60 15.26 1.14 -14.82
CA THR A 60 16.63 0.68 -15.11
C THR A 60 17.52 1.82 -15.59
N ASN A 61 18.82 1.63 -15.44
CA ASN A 61 19.87 2.45 -16.08
C ASN A 61 20.99 1.53 -16.61
N SER A 62 22.13 2.10 -17.00
CA SER A 62 23.29 1.34 -17.50
C SER A 62 23.85 0.31 -16.53
N SER A 63 23.57 0.44 -15.23
CA SER A 63 23.99 -0.46 -14.15
C SER A 63 22.93 -1.50 -13.78
N GLY A 64 21.78 -1.52 -14.46
CA GLY A 64 20.67 -2.44 -14.21
C GLY A 64 19.49 -1.79 -13.49
N LYS A 65 18.74 -2.58 -12.71
CA LYS A 65 17.59 -2.10 -11.92
C LYS A 65 18.05 -1.13 -10.82
N VAL A 66 17.36 0.00 -10.67
CA VAL A 66 17.81 1.09 -9.81
C VAL A 66 17.26 1.01 -8.39
N VAL A 67 15.99 0.66 -8.24
CA VAL A 67 15.26 0.73 -6.96
C VAL A 67 15.06 -0.67 -6.38
N ALA A 68 15.61 -0.90 -5.19
CA ALA A 68 15.36 -2.07 -4.34
C ALA A 68 14.38 -1.68 -3.23
N SER A 69 13.17 -2.24 -3.28
CA SER A 69 12.11 -1.95 -2.33
C SER A 69 11.88 -3.17 -1.44
N TRP A 70 12.24 -3.04 -0.16
CA TRP A 70 12.05 -4.09 0.85
C TRP A 70 10.65 -3.98 1.44
N ASN A 71 9.92 -5.08 1.54
CA ASN A 71 8.54 -5.12 2.01
C ASN A 71 8.41 -4.76 3.49
N ALA A 72 7.23 -4.26 3.86
CA ALA A 72 6.88 -3.95 5.23
C ALA A 72 6.77 -5.21 6.11
N THR A 73 6.36 -6.33 5.51
CA THR A 73 6.17 -7.62 6.18
C THR A 73 7.19 -8.67 5.70
N GLY A 74 7.38 -9.72 6.49
CA GLY A 74 8.36 -10.78 6.23
C GLY A 74 9.22 -11.10 7.45
N THR A 75 10.51 -11.39 7.23
CA THR A 75 11.48 -11.65 8.31
C THR A 75 11.65 -10.45 9.26
N ALA A 76 12.05 -10.69 10.51
CA ALA A 76 12.22 -9.62 11.50
C ALA A 76 13.26 -8.56 11.11
N THR A 77 14.26 -8.93 10.30
CA THR A 77 15.28 -8.02 9.75
C THR A 77 15.25 -8.00 8.23
N VAL A 78 15.74 -6.90 7.66
CA VAL A 78 16.07 -6.74 6.23
C VAL A 78 17.54 -6.35 6.10
N LYS A 79 18.19 -6.84 5.05
CA LYS A 79 19.57 -6.46 4.73
C LYS A 79 19.56 -5.65 3.45
N THR A 80 19.71 -4.33 3.55
CA THR A 80 19.42 -3.42 2.44
C THR A 80 20.60 -3.13 1.51
N LYS A 81 21.83 -3.46 1.93
CA LYS A 81 23.08 -3.26 1.18
C LYS A 81 23.99 -4.49 1.28
N ALA A 82 24.90 -4.66 0.30
CA ALA A 82 25.78 -5.83 0.23
C ALA A 82 26.68 -5.98 1.46
N THR A 83 27.18 -4.85 1.96
CA THR A 83 28.02 -4.77 3.15
C THR A 83 27.27 -4.05 4.27
N GLY A 84 27.21 -4.68 5.45
CA GLY A 84 26.47 -4.13 6.60
C GLY A 84 24.96 -4.03 6.34
N CYS A 85 24.33 -3.02 6.95
CA CYS A 85 22.94 -2.62 6.73
C CYS A 85 21.89 -3.72 6.93
N GLU A 86 22.10 -4.57 7.94
CA GLU A 86 21.03 -5.37 8.51
C GLU A 86 20.30 -4.54 9.57
N ILE A 87 19.02 -4.24 9.31
CA ILE A 87 18.18 -3.40 10.17
C ILE A 87 16.89 -4.15 10.52
N ALA A 88 16.24 -3.77 11.63
CA ALA A 88 14.88 -4.24 11.91
C ALA A 88 13.95 -3.85 10.75
N ARG A 89 13.07 -4.77 10.32
CA ARG A 89 12.17 -4.55 9.19
C ARG A 89 11.20 -3.40 9.49
N PRO A 90 11.23 -2.30 8.70
CA PRO A 90 10.31 -1.21 8.92
C PRO A 90 8.91 -1.54 8.40
N ASP A 91 7.96 -1.75 9.32
CA ASP A 91 6.56 -2.04 9.04
C ASP A 91 5.71 -0.75 9.07
N GLY A 92 5.36 -0.24 7.88
CA GLY A 92 4.49 0.91 7.72
C GLY A 92 5.23 2.23 7.49
N SER A 93 4.48 3.27 7.13
CA SER A 93 5.04 4.59 6.77
C SER A 93 5.86 5.20 7.92
N GLY A 94 5.36 5.08 9.16
CA GLY A 94 6.07 5.62 10.32
C GLY A 94 7.40 4.94 10.57
N ALA A 95 7.43 3.61 10.54
CA ALA A 95 8.67 2.86 10.74
C ALA A 95 9.68 3.13 9.63
N GLY A 96 9.23 3.23 8.37
CA GLY A 96 10.11 3.54 7.23
C GLY A 96 10.79 4.90 7.34
N ILE A 97 10.02 5.92 7.70
CA ILE A 97 10.52 7.27 7.99
C ILE A 97 11.55 7.25 9.13
N THR A 98 11.23 6.58 10.25
CA THR A 98 12.17 6.43 11.38
C THR A 98 13.46 5.74 10.95
N ALA A 99 13.38 4.70 10.12
CA ALA A 99 14.55 4.01 9.60
C ALA A 99 15.40 4.92 8.68
N LEU A 100 14.76 5.76 7.87
CA LEU A 100 15.45 6.74 7.02
C LEU A 100 16.18 7.80 7.86
N ASN A 101 15.52 8.38 8.87
CA ASN A 101 16.16 9.34 9.78
C ASN A 101 17.31 8.70 10.55
N THR A 102 17.14 7.47 11.03
CA THR A 102 18.23 6.73 11.70
C THR A 102 19.43 6.53 10.76
N ALA A 103 19.19 6.22 9.49
CA ALA A 103 20.25 6.07 8.50
C ALA A 103 20.92 7.40 8.16
N LEU A 104 20.17 8.51 8.17
CA LEU A 104 20.66 9.86 7.94
C LEU A 104 21.54 10.34 9.11
N ASP A 105 21.04 10.26 10.34
CA ASP A 105 21.74 10.68 11.56
C ASP A 105 23.02 9.87 11.78
N GLY A 106 22.94 8.56 11.54
CA GLY A 106 24.09 7.67 11.62
C GLY A 106 25.02 7.74 10.40
N SER A 107 24.65 8.51 9.36
CA SER A 107 25.38 8.58 8.08
C SER A 107 25.72 7.19 7.49
N THR A 108 24.81 6.22 7.67
CA THR A 108 25.09 4.81 7.37
C THR A 108 24.88 4.46 5.89
N GLY A 109 24.02 5.22 5.20
CA GLY A 109 23.60 4.91 3.83
C GLY A 109 22.79 3.61 3.71
N CYS A 110 22.25 3.09 4.82
CA CYS A 110 21.49 1.84 4.81
C CYS A 110 20.07 1.99 4.23
N VAL A 111 19.50 3.19 4.25
CA VAL A 111 18.21 3.49 3.64
C VAL A 111 18.37 4.77 2.82
N ASP A 112 17.97 4.74 1.56
CA ASP A 112 18.06 5.89 0.65
C ASP A 112 16.73 6.65 0.55
N PHE A 113 15.62 5.93 0.69
CA PHE A 113 14.29 6.52 0.69
C PHE A 113 13.31 5.69 1.55
N ALA A 114 12.27 6.34 2.07
CA ALA A 114 11.16 5.68 2.72
C ALA A 114 9.90 5.78 1.84
N ARG A 115 9.13 4.71 1.75
CA ARG A 115 7.80 4.75 1.16
C ARG A 115 6.80 5.23 2.21
N SER A 116 5.94 6.16 1.84
CA SER A 116 4.92 6.71 2.76
C SER A 116 3.55 6.85 2.10
N SER A 117 2.52 6.43 2.82
CA SER A 117 1.11 6.65 2.50
C SER A 117 0.48 7.76 3.36
N ARG A 118 1.31 8.63 3.94
CA ARG A 118 0.91 9.88 4.61
C ARG A 118 1.91 11.01 4.35
N GLY A 119 1.48 12.25 4.57
CA GLY A 119 2.38 13.40 4.63
C GLY A 119 3.22 13.45 5.92
N PRO A 120 4.09 14.47 6.07
CA PRO A 120 4.86 14.67 7.31
C PRO A 120 3.94 14.96 8.50
N ASN A 121 4.27 14.36 9.64
CA ASN A 121 3.60 14.70 10.91
C ASN A 121 4.11 16.00 11.53
N ASN A 122 5.30 16.45 11.13
CA ASN A 122 5.92 17.69 11.60
C ASN A 122 6.43 18.47 10.39
N THR A 123 5.82 19.62 10.06
CA THR A 123 6.26 20.48 8.95
C THR A 123 7.13 21.65 9.42
N THR A 124 7.55 21.67 10.69
CA THR A 124 8.42 22.72 11.23
C THR A 124 9.89 22.47 10.94
N THR A 125 10.25 21.26 10.52
CA THR A 125 11.58 20.86 10.07
C THR A 125 11.62 20.67 8.56
N THR A 126 12.80 20.44 8.00
CA THR A 126 12.98 20.24 6.54
C THR A 126 13.94 19.10 6.22
N ASP A 127 14.16 18.17 7.13
CA ASP A 127 15.21 17.14 6.98
C ASP A 127 14.85 16.16 5.87
N LEU A 128 13.56 15.84 5.72
CA LEU A 128 13.04 15.01 4.66
C LEU A 128 12.15 15.79 3.68
N THR A 129 12.14 15.34 2.43
CA THR A 129 11.25 15.80 1.36
C THR A 129 10.32 14.66 0.96
N PHE A 130 9.02 14.95 0.97
CA PHE A 130 7.96 14.02 0.62
C PHE A 130 7.59 14.21 -0.84
N ILE A 131 8.12 13.36 -1.72
CA ILE A 131 7.93 13.49 -3.16
C ILE A 131 6.69 12.69 -3.57
N PRO A 132 5.56 13.33 -3.91
CA PRO A 132 4.33 12.62 -4.23
C PRO A 132 4.46 12.01 -5.63
N TYR A 133 3.99 10.77 -5.81
CA TYR A 133 4.02 10.13 -7.13
C TYR A 133 2.67 9.58 -7.60
N ALA A 134 1.70 9.39 -6.70
CA ALA A 134 0.36 8.94 -7.08
C ALA A 134 -0.74 9.41 -6.11
N LYS A 135 -2.00 9.21 -6.52
CA LYS A 135 -3.21 9.30 -5.69
C LYS A 135 -3.62 7.94 -5.18
N ASP A 136 -4.01 7.92 -3.91
CA ASP A 136 -4.74 6.83 -3.28
C ASP A 136 -5.97 7.42 -2.58
N ALA A 137 -6.94 6.58 -2.26
CA ALA A 137 -7.99 6.90 -1.31
C ALA A 137 -8.01 5.84 -0.21
N VAL A 138 -8.48 6.22 0.97
CA VAL A 138 -8.74 5.26 2.04
C VAL A 138 -10.23 5.22 2.29
N SER A 139 -10.86 4.10 1.93
CA SER A 139 -12.24 3.83 2.33
C SER A 139 -12.23 2.86 3.52
N TRP A 140 -13.37 2.23 3.75
CA TRP A 140 -13.56 1.16 4.72
C TRP A 140 -14.08 -0.08 4.00
N VAL A 141 -13.88 -1.24 4.62
CA VAL A 141 -14.43 -2.52 4.17
C VAL A 141 -15.29 -3.14 5.26
N LYS A 142 -16.22 -4.00 4.84
CA LYS A 142 -17.02 -4.89 5.70
C LYS A 142 -17.06 -6.30 5.10
N GLN A 143 -17.55 -7.26 5.87
CA GLN A 143 -17.80 -8.60 5.37
C GLN A 143 -18.90 -8.58 4.30
N ASP A 144 -18.69 -9.29 3.19
CA ASP A 144 -19.73 -9.50 2.19
C ASP A 144 -20.97 -10.17 2.81
N GLY A 145 -22.16 -9.79 2.35
CA GLY A 145 -23.43 -10.25 2.89
C GLY A 145 -23.81 -9.73 4.29
N SER A 146 -22.96 -8.92 4.95
CA SER A 146 -23.32 -8.24 6.19
C SER A 146 -24.51 -7.28 6.00
N ALA A 147 -25.39 -7.19 7.00
CA ALA A 147 -26.52 -6.26 7.04
C ALA A 147 -26.14 -4.78 7.27
N LEU A 148 -24.86 -4.49 7.44
CA LEU A 148 -24.35 -3.11 7.43
C LEU A 148 -24.63 -2.43 6.08
N PRO A 149 -24.94 -1.12 6.05
CA PRO A 149 -25.18 -0.42 4.79
C PRO A 149 -23.90 -0.35 3.95
N ASP A 150 -23.99 -0.24 2.62
CA ASP A 150 -22.82 -0.07 1.75
C ASP A 150 -22.26 1.36 1.74
N ASN A 151 -22.95 2.28 2.42
CA ASN A 151 -22.56 3.68 2.57
C ASN A 151 -22.64 4.10 4.02
N LEU A 152 -21.56 4.71 4.52
CA LEU A 152 -21.53 5.38 5.81
C LEU A 152 -21.19 6.85 5.65
N THR A 153 -21.78 7.71 6.48
CA THR A 153 -21.35 9.10 6.55
C THR A 153 -20.05 9.22 7.35
N THR A 154 -19.29 10.30 7.13
CA THR A 154 -18.13 10.64 7.97
C THR A 154 -18.50 10.68 9.46
N ALA A 155 -19.68 11.22 9.79
CA ALA A 155 -20.16 11.28 11.17
C ALA A 155 -20.44 9.89 11.76
N GLN A 156 -20.99 8.95 10.97
CA GLN A 156 -21.18 7.57 11.41
C GLN A 156 -19.84 6.87 11.62
N LEU A 157 -18.92 6.96 10.66
CA LEU A 157 -17.58 6.39 10.83
C LEU A 157 -16.89 6.93 12.09
N LYS A 158 -16.96 8.24 12.32
CA LYS A 158 -16.47 8.86 13.55
C LYS A 158 -17.12 8.23 14.79
N ALA A 159 -18.45 8.18 14.84
CA ALA A 159 -19.18 7.64 15.98
C ALA A 159 -18.87 6.16 16.25
N ILE A 160 -18.63 5.38 15.20
CA ILE A 160 -18.23 3.97 15.28
C ILE A 160 -16.85 3.85 15.93
N TYR A 161 -15.85 4.58 15.42
CA TYR A 161 -14.48 4.52 15.94
C TYR A 161 -14.29 5.24 17.28
N GLU A 162 -15.22 6.11 17.69
CA GLU A 162 -15.32 6.66 19.06
C GLU A 162 -16.18 5.77 19.99
N CYS A 163 -16.74 4.68 19.47
CA CYS A 163 -17.60 3.74 20.21
C CYS A 163 -18.88 4.37 20.78
N THR A 164 -19.39 5.44 20.16
CA THR A 164 -20.66 6.07 20.50
C THR A 164 -21.82 5.52 19.66
N LEU A 165 -21.53 4.96 18.49
CA LEU A 165 -22.42 4.11 17.71
C LEU A 165 -21.90 2.67 17.74
N THR A 166 -22.61 1.78 18.43
CA THR A 166 -22.16 0.39 18.66
C THR A 166 -23.06 -0.65 18.00
N THR A 167 -24.20 -0.24 17.44
CA THR A 167 -25.07 -1.11 16.65
C THR A 167 -25.62 -0.35 15.44
N LEU A 168 -25.73 -1.01 14.30
CA LEU A 168 -26.34 -0.45 13.08
C LEU A 168 -27.01 -1.57 12.29
N ASN A 169 -28.25 -1.34 11.83
CA ASN A 169 -29.06 -2.35 11.13
C ASN A 169 -29.15 -3.71 11.85
N GLY A 170 -29.18 -3.70 13.18
CA GLY A 170 -29.25 -4.92 14.00
C GLY A 170 -27.93 -5.69 14.14
N VAL A 171 -26.83 -5.16 13.60
CA VAL A 171 -25.48 -5.72 13.71
C VAL A 171 -24.72 -4.97 14.81
N THR A 172 -24.05 -5.71 15.71
CA THR A 172 -23.08 -5.14 16.65
C THR A 172 -21.82 -4.73 15.91
N LEU A 173 -21.37 -3.50 16.11
CA LEU A 173 -20.21 -2.94 15.40
C LEU A 173 -18.92 -3.27 16.13
N THR A 174 -17.95 -3.79 15.38
CA THR A 174 -16.62 -4.17 15.86
C THR A 174 -15.56 -3.46 15.00
N PRO A 175 -15.35 -2.14 15.21
CA PRO A 175 -14.34 -1.42 14.45
C PRO A 175 -12.95 -1.99 14.69
N VAL A 176 -12.21 -2.19 13.60
CA VAL A 176 -10.85 -2.71 13.61
C VAL A 176 -9.90 -1.66 13.00
N LEU A 177 -8.69 -1.55 13.56
CA LEU A 177 -7.61 -0.73 13.02
C LEU A 177 -6.33 -1.55 12.85
N PRO A 178 -5.52 -1.26 11.81
CA PRO A 178 -4.21 -1.85 11.70
C PRO A 178 -3.26 -1.31 12.78
N GLN A 179 -2.05 -1.88 12.81
CA GLN A 179 -0.97 -1.50 13.71
C GLN A 179 -0.69 0.02 13.73
N SER A 180 -0.16 0.53 14.84
CA SER A 180 -0.12 1.98 15.14
C SER A 180 0.80 2.81 14.23
N ALA A 181 1.81 2.22 13.61
CA ALA A 181 2.71 2.84 12.63
C ALA A 181 2.12 2.85 11.19
N SER A 182 0.92 2.28 11.00
CA SER A 182 0.20 2.29 9.71
C SER A 182 -0.11 3.71 9.24
N GLY A 183 0.26 4.01 7.99
CA GLY A 183 -0.09 5.28 7.35
C GLY A 183 -1.58 5.37 7.02
N THR A 184 -2.19 4.23 6.66
CA THR A 184 -3.63 4.09 6.40
C THR A 184 -4.46 4.38 7.64
N ARG A 185 -4.08 3.83 8.81
CA ARG A 185 -4.72 4.18 10.10
C ARG A 185 -4.66 5.67 10.38
N ALA A 186 -3.47 6.26 10.33
CA ALA A 186 -3.27 7.67 10.66
C ALA A 186 -4.12 8.58 9.76
N PHE A 187 -4.08 8.34 8.45
CA PHE A 187 -4.87 9.09 7.48
C PHE A 187 -6.38 8.92 7.67
N PHE A 188 -6.85 7.69 7.85
CA PHE A 188 -8.27 7.41 8.02
C PHE A 188 -8.85 8.09 9.27
N LEU A 189 -8.20 7.90 10.43
CA LEU A 189 -8.64 8.52 11.69
C LEU A 189 -8.68 10.04 11.60
N SER A 190 -7.67 10.65 10.97
CA SER A 190 -7.65 12.09 10.71
C SER A 190 -8.81 12.52 9.80
N SER A 191 -9.10 11.74 8.75
CA SER A 191 -10.15 12.04 7.77
C SER A 191 -11.56 11.97 8.38
N ILE A 192 -11.78 11.06 9.32
CA ILE A 192 -13.05 10.94 10.06
C ILE A 192 -13.09 11.83 11.32
N GLY A 193 -12.00 12.53 11.65
CA GLY A 193 -11.93 13.43 12.79
C GLY A 193 -11.92 12.74 14.15
N VAL A 194 -11.33 11.54 14.22
CA VAL A 194 -11.09 10.76 15.46
C VAL A 194 -9.67 11.02 15.95
N THR A 195 -9.53 11.57 17.15
CA THR A 195 -8.22 11.83 17.77
C THR A 195 -7.78 10.68 18.68
N ALA A 196 -8.73 10.00 19.31
CA ALA A 196 -8.50 8.84 20.17
C ALA A 196 -9.56 7.76 19.85
N PRO A 197 -9.15 6.59 19.33
CA PRO A 197 -10.06 5.47 19.16
C PRO A 197 -10.70 5.05 20.49
N GLY A 198 -11.99 4.72 20.47
CA GLY A 198 -12.73 4.26 21.63
C GLY A 198 -12.35 2.83 22.04
N SER A 199 -12.79 2.41 23.24
CA SER A 199 -12.40 1.13 23.84
C SER A 199 -12.95 -0.12 23.13
N CYS A 200 -13.96 0.02 22.27
CA CYS A 200 -14.49 -1.06 21.43
C CYS A 200 -13.64 -1.34 20.18
N VAL A 201 -12.66 -0.48 19.87
CA VAL A 201 -11.83 -0.63 18.67
C VAL A 201 -10.76 -1.69 18.90
N THR A 202 -10.79 -2.74 18.09
CA THR A 202 -9.73 -3.77 18.07
C THR A 202 -8.53 -3.27 17.27
N SER A 203 -7.33 -3.39 17.83
CA SER A 203 -6.08 -3.15 17.09
C SER A 203 -4.94 -3.98 17.69
N GLY A 204 -3.94 -4.35 16.87
CA GLY A 204 -2.80 -5.14 17.32
C GLY A 204 -1.64 -5.10 16.34
N SER A 205 -0.44 -5.48 16.79
CA SER A 205 0.78 -5.47 15.96
C SER A 205 0.74 -6.49 14.81
N THR A 206 -0.17 -7.46 14.86
CA THR A 206 -0.35 -8.47 13.82
C THR A 206 -1.42 -8.09 12.79
N ILE A 207 -2.20 -7.04 13.04
CA ILE A 207 -3.24 -6.58 12.11
C ILE A 207 -2.59 -5.62 11.12
N GLN A 208 -2.40 -6.12 9.90
CA GLN A 208 -1.75 -5.39 8.82
C GLN A 208 -2.74 -4.51 8.08
N GLU A 209 -2.27 -3.34 7.61
CA GLU A 209 -3.06 -2.55 6.67
C GLU A 209 -3.28 -3.34 5.38
N ASN A 210 -4.42 -3.12 4.71
CA ASN A 210 -4.74 -3.77 3.43
C ASN A 210 -4.79 -5.31 3.49
N ASP A 211 -5.11 -5.87 4.66
CA ASP A 211 -5.39 -7.29 4.86
C ASP A 211 -6.83 -7.44 5.35
N GLY A 212 -7.68 -8.01 4.48
CA GLY A 212 -9.11 -8.17 4.74
C GLY A 212 -9.42 -9.36 5.65
N SER A 213 -8.43 -10.20 6.00
CA SER A 213 -8.62 -11.26 6.99
C SER A 213 -8.96 -10.74 8.40
N ALA A 214 -8.72 -9.44 8.65
CA ALA A 214 -9.15 -8.75 9.85
C ALA A 214 -10.66 -8.48 9.91
N VAL A 215 -11.39 -8.77 8.84
CA VAL A 215 -12.86 -8.64 8.72
C VAL A 215 -13.45 -10.05 8.73
N ASP A 216 -13.70 -10.60 9.91
CA ASP A 216 -14.10 -11.99 10.11
C ASP A 216 -15.53 -12.16 10.64
N SER A 217 -16.18 -11.05 11.00
CA SER A 217 -17.54 -10.99 11.52
C SER A 217 -18.38 -9.92 10.81
N ALA A 218 -19.70 -10.09 10.86
CA ALA A 218 -20.63 -9.18 10.19
C ALA A 218 -20.54 -7.73 10.67
N GLY A 219 -20.01 -7.51 11.88
CA GLY A 219 -19.84 -6.21 12.51
C GLY A 219 -18.54 -5.49 12.19
N ASP A 220 -17.58 -6.18 11.57
CA ASP A 220 -16.25 -5.64 11.38
C ASP A 220 -16.24 -4.55 10.33
N ILE A 221 -15.57 -3.46 10.68
CA ILE A 221 -15.31 -2.32 9.81
C ILE A 221 -13.82 -2.01 9.91
N PHE A 222 -13.14 -2.01 8.77
CA PHE A 222 -11.69 -1.85 8.72
C PHE A 222 -11.27 -0.84 7.63
N PRO A 223 -10.33 0.08 7.88
CA PRO A 223 -9.89 1.04 6.86
C PRO A 223 -8.99 0.36 5.82
N TYR A 224 -9.19 0.68 4.54
CA TYR A 224 -8.53 -0.03 3.44
C TYR A 224 -8.12 0.93 2.32
N SER A 225 -6.89 0.81 1.81
CA SER A 225 -6.45 1.55 0.63
C SER A 225 -7.19 1.05 -0.61
N VAL A 226 -7.80 1.98 -1.33
CA VAL A 226 -8.58 1.66 -2.54
C VAL A 226 -7.66 1.18 -3.66
N ALA A 227 -6.44 1.73 -3.75
CA ALA A 227 -5.45 1.25 -4.70
C ALA A 227 -5.06 -0.20 -4.41
N GLN A 228 -4.75 -0.54 -3.16
CA GLN A 228 -4.44 -1.91 -2.76
C GLN A 228 -5.61 -2.88 -2.96
N TYR A 229 -6.83 -2.47 -2.61
CA TYR A 229 -8.02 -3.29 -2.88
C TYR A 229 -8.14 -3.61 -4.38
N THR A 230 -7.91 -2.61 -5.24
CA THR A 230 -7.98 -2.76 -6.70
C THR A 230 -6.84 -3.63 -7.24
N ALA A 231 -5.63 -3.47 -6.71
CA ALA A 231 -4.48 -4.30 -7.09
C ALA A 231 -4.72 -5.78 -6.71
N GLN A 232 -5.28 -6.02 -5.52
CA GLN A 232 -5.62 -7.35 -5.03
C GLN A 232 -6.75 -7.97 -5.86
N GLU A 233 -7.80 -7.21 -6.15
CA GLU A 233 -8.92 -7.67 -6.98
C GLU A 233 -8.52 -8.00 -8.42
N SER A 234 -7.62 -7.21 -8.99
CA SER A 234 -7.09 -7.44 -10.35
C SER A 234 -5.99 -8.51 -10.41
N LEU A 235 -5.63 -9.10 -9.27
CA LEU A 235 -4.59 -10.14 -9.13
C LEU A 235 -3.21 -9.70 -9.64
N VAL A 236 -2.98 -8.38 -9.70
CA VAL A 236 -1.65 -7.80 -9.88
C VAL A 236 -0.91 -7.68 -8.55
N VAL A 237 -1.52 -8.15 -7.46
CA VAL A 237 -0.94 -8.59 -6.19
C VAL A 237 -1.66 -9.80 -5.61
N ASP A 238 -1.08 -10.46 -4.61
CA ASP A 238 -1.76 -11.53 -3.88
C ASP A 238 -3.05 -10.98 -3.27
N ASP A 239 -4.18 -11.64 -3.53
CA ASP A 239 -5.46 -11.24 -2.97
C ASP A 239 -5.54 -11.65 -1.49
N ARG A 240 -5.56 -10.65 -0.62
CA ARG A 240 -5.69 -10.78 0.84
C ARG A 240 -6.98 -10.14 1.34
N ARG A 241 -7.92 -9.79 0.45
CA ARG A 241 -9.19 -9.18 0.84
C ARG A 241 -10.09 -10.16 1.56
N GLY A 242 -9.94 -11.47 1.30
CA GLY A 242 -10.92 -12.46 1.76
C GLY A 242 -12.31 -12.10 1.25
N ASP A 243 -13.31 -12.14 2.14
CA ASP A 243 -14.70 -11.76 1.82
C ASP A 243 -14.96 -10.25 2.05
N ALA A 244 -13.92 -9.43 2.20
CA ALA A 244 -14.09 -8.01 2.46
C ALA A 244 -14.50 -7.23 1.20
N VAL A 245 -15.54 -6.41 1.33
CA VAL A 245 -16.06 -5.55 0.26
C VAL A 245 -15.95 -4.07 0.62
N LEU A 246 -15.59 -3.23 -0.36
CA LEU A 246 -15.44 -1.78 -0.18
C LEU A 246 -16.78 -1.10 0.09
N GLY A 247 -16.83 -0.31 1.15
CA GLY A 247 -17.89 0.63 1.41
C GLY A 247 -17.66 1.99 0.73
N SER A 248 -18.73 2.75 0.59
CA SER A 248 -18.75 4.14 0.14
C SER A 248 -18.88 5.11 1.32
N VAL A 249 -18.58 6.38 1.07
CA VAL A 249 -18.59 7.43 2.09
C VAL A 249 -19.36 8.64 1.62
N ASN A 250 -20.31 9.12 2.43
CA ASN A 250 -21.14 10.30 2.11
C ASN A 250 -21.84 10.20 0.74
N GLY A 251 -22.16 8.98 0.29
CA GLY A 251 -22.75 8.72 -1.03
C GLY A 251 -21.75 8.68 -2.19
N ALA A 252 -20.46 8.90 -1.94
CA ALA A 252 -19.41 8.78 -2.95
C ALA A 252 -18.77 7.39 -2.90
N ALA A 253 -18.85 6.65 -4.00
CA ALA A 253 -18.11 5.41 -4.19
C ALA A 253 -16.60 5.69 -4.29
N ALA A 254 -15.77 4.79 -3.77
CA ALA A 254 -14.32 4.97 -3.77
C ALA A 254 -13.67 4.68 -5.14
N ARG A 255 -14.41 4.02 -6.03
CA ARG A 255 -14.01 3.67 -7.40
C ARG A 255 -15.08 4.09 -8.39
N ASN A 256 -14.66 4.39 -9.61
CA ASN A 256 -15.53 4.58 -10.76
C ASN A 256 -16.05 3.21 -11.26
N ASP A 257 -17.01 3.22 -12.19
CA ASP A 257 -17.58 2.00 -12.78
C ASP A 257 -16.54 1.13 -13.51
N ASP A 258 -15.46 1.74 -14.01
CA ASP A 258 -14.32 1.06 -14.64
C ASP A 258 -13.28 0.55 -13.62
N LEU A 259 -13.62 0.57 -12.33
CA LEU A 259 -12.79 0.18 -11.18
C LEU A 259 -11.56 1.06 -10.94
N THR A 260 -11.39 2.14 -11.69
CA THR A 260 -10.34 3.13 -11.40
C THR A 260 -10.66 3.93 -10.15
N LEU A 261 -9.63 4.51 -9.52
CA LEU A 261 -9.80 5.36 -8.34
C LEU A 261 -10.72 6.56 -8.64
N ASN A 262 -11.74 6.77 -7.80
CA ASN A 262 -12.56 7.97 -7.87
C ASN A 262 -11.81 9.16 -7.25
N LEU A 263 -11.39 10.11 -8.08
CA LEU A 263 -10.67 11.31 -7.65
C LEU A 263 -11.55 12.41 -7.03
N ASP A 264 -12.86 12.17 -6.91
CA ASP A 264 -13.80 13.02 -6.16
C ASP A 264 -14.14 12.40 -4.78
N PHE A 265 -13.58 11.25 -4.42
CA PHE A 265 -13.82 10.61 -3.13
C PHE A 265 -13.30 11.49 -1.96
N PRO A 266 -14.04 11.62 -0.84
CA PRO A 266 -13.70 12.59 0.21
C PRO A 266 -12.39 12.31 0.96
N TYR A 267 -11.87 11.08 0.94
CA TYR A 267 -10.66 10.70 1.67
C TYR A 267 -9.49 10.35 0.74
N LEU A 268 -9.11 11.33 -0.09
CA LEU A 268 -7.96 11.22 -0.99
C LEU A 268 -6.66 11.61 -0.30
N ARG A 269 -5.58 10.90 -0.67
CA ARG A 269 -4.23 11.18 -0.21
C ARG A 269 -3.20 11.11 -1.33
N ASN A 270 -2.11 11.83 -1.13
CA ASN A 270 -0.86 11.56 -1.84
C ASN A 270 -0.13 10.40 -1.17
N VAL A 271 0.52 9.59 -2.00
CA VAL A 271 1.55 8.66 -1.58
C VAL A 271 2.90 9.14 -2.09
N TYR A 272 3.95 8.84 -1.33
CA TYR A 272 5.23 9.51 -1.44
C TYR A 272 6.41 8.54 -1.45
N ASN A 273 7.43 8.90 -2.23
CA ASN A 273 8.80 8.47 -1.98
C ASN A 273 9.47 9.59 -1.17
N VAL A 274 9.88 9.30 0.05
CA VAL A 274 10.46 10.26 0.99
C VAL A 274 11.97 10.13 0.94
N VAL A 275 12.68 11.24 0.72
CA VAL A 275 14.14 11.27 0.64
C VAL A 275 14.71 12.34 1.56
N PRO A 276 15.98 12.22 2.01
CA PRO A 276 16.63 13.32 2.71
C PRO A 276 16.68 14.56 1.82
N THR A 277 16.23 15.71 2.32
CA THR A 277 16.18 16.97 1.55
C THR A 277 17.55 17.36 1.01
N ALA A 278 18.61 17.11 1.78
CA ALA A 278 19.99 17.36 1.37
C ALA A 278 20.43 16.53 0.13
N LYS A 279 19.71 15.45 -0.20
CA LYS A 279 20.00 14.58 -1.35
C LYS A 279 19.15 14.87 -2.58
N LEU A 280 18.32 15.91 -2.60
CA LEU A 280 17.50 16.23 -3.78
C LEU A 280 18.31 16.53 -5.04
N SER A 281 19.55 17.00 -4.90
CA SER A 281 20.47 17.23 -6.02
C SER A 281 21.37 16.04 -6.36
N ASP A 282 21.28 14.94 -5.62
CA ASP A 282 21.96 13.69 -6.02
C ASP A 282 21.39 13.23 -7.36
N ALA A 283 22.27 12.96 -8.32
CA ALA A 283 21.85 12.71 -9.70
C ALA A 283 20.93 11.48 -9.82
N LEU A 284 21.14 10.45 -9.00
CA LEU A 284 20.35 9.23 -9.04
C LEU A 284 18.98 9.45 -8.39
N ILE A 285 18.92 10.11 -7.23
CA ILE A 285 17.65 10.49 -6.58
C ILE A 285 16.85 11.43 -7.46
N ALA A 286 17.48 12.45 -8.04
CA ALA A 286 16.83 13.40 -8.92
C ALA A 286 16.22 12.72 -10.15
N ALA A 287 17.01 11.89 -10.85
CA ALA A 287 16.53 11.14 -12.01
C ALA A 287 15.41 10.14 -11.67
N THR A 288 15.44 9.56 -10.46
CA THR A 288 14.46 8.54 -10.06
C THR A 288 13.13 9.15 -9.60
N PHE A 289 13.17 10.22 -8.79
CA PHE A 289 11.99 10.72 -8.07
C PHE A 289 11.60 12.17 -8.37
N VAL A 290 12.53 13.05 -8.77
CA VAL A 290 12.29 14.50 -8.76
C VAL A 290 11.71 15.02 -10.07
N GLY A 291 10.57 15.70 -9.97
CA GLY A 291 9.85 16.30 -11.08
C GLY A 291 9.07 15.31 -11.94
N THR A 292 8.23 15.86 -12.83
CA THR A 292 7.40 15.08 -13.75
C THR A 292 8.23 14.25 -14.74
N GLY A 293 9.47 14.66 -15.01
CA GLY A 293 10.43 13.93 -15.84
C GLY A 293 11.12 12.74 -15.14
N SER A 294 10.87 12.52 -13.84
CA SER A 294 11.50 11.44 -13.09
C SER A 294 11.06 10.06 -13.55
N ALA A 295 11.92 9.06 -13.38
CA ALA A 295 11.63 7.70 -13.80
C ALA A 295 10.34 7.14 -13.15
N VAL A 296 10.06 7.46 -11.89
CA VAL A 296 8.81 7.08 -11.23
C VAL A 296 7.60 7.74 -11.93
N CYS A 297 7.64 9.05 -12.17
CA CYS A 297 6.51 9.75 -12.80
C CYS A 297 6.27 9.35 -14.27
N GLN A 298 7.31 8.91 -14.97
CA GLN A 298 7.20 8.39 -16.33
C GLN A 298 6.61 6.98 -16.41
N ASN A 299 6.57 6.23 -15.30
CA ASN A 299 5.97 4.89 -15.24
C ASN A 299 4.50 4.93 -14.80
N SER A 300 3.72 5.85 -15.36
CA SER A 300 2.30 6.04 -15.01
C SER A 300 1.45 4.78 -15.24
N SER A 301 1.74 3.97 -16.27
CA SER A 301 1.05 2.71 -16.52
C SER A 301 1.23 1.71 -15.37
N VAL A 302 2.43 1.62 -14.77
CA VAL A 302 2.65 0.75 -13.62
C VAL A 302 1.82 1.25 -12.44
N ILE A 303 1.87 2.56 -12.18
CA ILE A 303 1.13 3.19 -11.09
C ILE A 303 -0.39 2.90 -11.21
N THR A 304 -0.96 3.09 -12.39
CA THR A 304 -2.39 2.88 -12.61
C THR A 304 -2.80 1.41 -12.60
N THR A 305 -1.94 0.49 -13.08
CA THR A 305 -2.20 -0.96 -12.98
C THR A 305 -2.37 -1.40 -11.53
N TYR A 306 -1.63 -0.78 -10.60
CA TYR A 306 -1.73 -1.04 -9.16
C TYR A 306 -2.86 -0.23 -8.48
N GLY A 307 -3.82 0.29 -9.23
CA GLY A 307 -5.02 0.94 -8.70
C GLY A 307 -4.84 2.39 -8.23
N PHE A 308 -3.64 2.97 -8.35
CA PHE A 308 -3.39 4.35 -7.96
C PHE A 308 -3.81 5.35 -9.05
N GLY A 309 -4.32 6.51 -8.63
CA GLY A 309 -4.65 7.61 -9.53
C GLY A 309 -3.44 8.47 -9.92
N ALA A 310 -3.55 9.14 -11.07
CA ALA A 310 -2.50 10.04 -11.55
C ALA A 310 -2.43 11.36 -10.76
N LEU A 311 -1.23 11.94 -10.66
CA LEU A 311 -1.00 13.27 -10.07
C LEU A 311 -0.83 14.39 -11.10
N GLY A 312 -0.68 14.06 -12.39
CA GLY A 312 -0.37 15.04 -13.42
C GLY A 312 0.90 15.84 -13.08
N ALA A 313 0.79 17.18 -13.09
CA ALA A 313 1.91 18.08 -12.87
C ALA A 313 2.50 18.04 -11.45
N ASP A 314 1.75 17.51 -10.47
CA ASP A 314 2.21 17.42 -9.08
C ASP A 314 3.14 16.22 -8.84
N CYS A 315 3.21 15.28 -9.78
CA CYS A 315 4.10 14.14 -9.67
C CYS A 315 5.57 14.59 -9.59
N GLY A 316 6.29 14.12 -8.58
CA GLY A 316 7.69 14.45 -8.39
C GLY A 316 7.95 15.81 -7.71
N SER A 317 6.90 16.49 -7.23
CA SER A 317 7.06 17.77 -6.52
C SER A 317 7.94 17.66 -5.28
N THR A 318 8.74 18.69 -5.00
CA THR A 318 9.67 18.75 -3.86
C THR A 318 9.30 19.83 -2.84
N THR A 319 8.07 20.36 -2.94
CA THR A 319 7.60 21.46 -2.10
C THR A 319 7.25 21.03 -0.69
N LEU A 320 6.81 19.78 -0.50
CA LEU A 320 6.43 19.26 0.81
C LEU A 320 7.66 18.71 1.55
N LYS A 321 7.99 19.35 2.66
CA LYS A 321 9.13 19.00 3.53
C LYS A 321 8.68 18.88 4.97
N GLY A 322 9.39 18.07 5.73
CA GLY A 322 9.08 17.85 7.14
C GLY A 322 9.89 16.74 7.78
N GLU A 323 9.52 16.51 9.03
CA GLU A 323 9.94 15.52 10.02
C GLU A 323 11.43 15.40 10.31
N SER A 324 11.73 14.79 11.46
CA SER A 324 13.01 14.64 12.17
C SER A 324 12.89 13.41 13.05
#